data_AF-A0A2L2WRG0-F1
#
_entry.id   AF-A0A2L2WRG0-F1
#
_cell.length_a   1.000
_cell.length_b   1.000
_cell.length_c   1.000
_cell.angle_alpha   90.00
_cell.angle_beta   90.00
_cell.angle_gamma   90.00
#
_symmetry.space_group_name_H-M   'P 1'
#
loop_
_entity.id
_entity.type
_entity.pdbx_description
1 polymer ?
#
loop_
_entity_poly.entity_id
_entity_poly.type
_entity_poly.pdbx_seq_one_letter_code
_entity_poly.pdbx_strand_id
1 'polypeptide(L)'
;MKQNNCPECGYPLNGTENMCPECGCPIVTNTTSETSFDTTQQPLTSTQNTDEYKTVSELFWSCEFYKVFKGRKFDLAQRIYECFEFWWECVKVWWHIFKTKFATFHGRASRREYFSFVGFPFYNPFFFLSLCLVIGFIPWLGVSVRRMHDINRSGWWVLCPIANIFFLFKDSDKSENSYGSPNPFKYQR
;
A
#
# COMPACT_ATOMS: atom_id res chain seq x y z
N MET A 1 -5.36 34.49 25.33
CA MET A 1 -5.10 33.04 25.46
C MET A 1 -4.98 32.47 24.05
N LYS A 2 -3.77 32.13 23.59
CA LYS A 2 -3.60 31.51 22.27
C LYS A 2 -4.22 30.12 22.33
N GLN A 3 -5.24 29.85 21.52
CA GLN A 3 -5.78 28.50 21.36
C GLN A 3 -4.76 27.67 20.57
N ASN A 4 -4.19 26.66 21.21
CA ASN A 4 -3.22 25.75 20.60
C ASN A 4 -3.99 24.66 19.87
N ASN A 5 -4.51 24.96 18.69
CA ASN A 5 -5.17 23.95 17.88
C ASN A 5 -4.13 23.15 17.09
N CYS A 6 -4.34 21.86 16.93
CA CYS A 6 -3.49 21.00 16.13
C CYS A 6 -3.44 21.52 14.67
N PRO A 7 -2.26 21.70 14.07
CA PRO A 7 -2.13 22.28 12.73
C PRO A 7 -2.69 21.38 11.61
N GLU A 8 -2.85 20.09 11.88
CA GLU A 8 -3.27 19.11 10.86
C GLU A 8 -4.77 18.79 10.90
N CYS A 9 -5.36 18.71 12.09
CA CYS A 9 -6.80 18.41 12.26
C CYS A 9 -7.62 19.55 12.88
N GLY A 10 -6.98 20.55 13.48
CA GLY A 10 -7.64 21.65 14.19
C GLY A 10 -8.21 21.28 15.57
N TYR A 11 -7.86 20.11 16.11
CA TYR A 11 -8.27 19.67 17.45
C TYR A 11 -7.73 20.64 18.53
N PRO A 12 -8.54 21.08 19.50
CA PRO A 12 -8.07 21.97 20.57
C PRO A 12 -7.18 21.20 21.55
N LEU A 13 -5.93 21.64 21.72
CA LEU A 13 -4.98 20.98 22.60
C LEU A 13 -4.87 21.73 23.93
N ASN A 14 -4.79 20.97 25.03
CA ASN A 14 -4.59 21.52 26.37
C ASN A 14 -3.11 21.81 26.71
N GLY A 15 -2.19 21.59 25.76
CA GLY A 15 -0.77 21.96 25.88
C GLY A 15 0.12 20.97 26.64
N THR A 16 -0.41 19.86 27.13
CA THR A 16 0.34 18.81 27.86
C THR A 16 0.59 17.54 27.02
N GLU A 17 0.03 17.48 25.81
CA GLU A 17 0.05 16.30 24.97
C GLU A 17 1.20 16.37 23.97
N ASN A 18 2.13 15.40 24.03
CA ASN A 18 3.22 15.28 23.05
C ASN A 18 2.74 14.76 21.70
N MET A 19 1.55 14.16 21.63
CA MET A 19 0.92 13.61 20.43
C MET A 19 -0.58 13.91 20.44
N CYS A 20 -1.10 14.33 19.31
CA CYS A 20 -2.52 14.64 19.09
C CYS A 20 -3.39 13.36 19.19
N PRO A 21 -4.45 13.32 20.02
CA PRO A 21 -5.26 12.12 20.22
C PRO A 21 -6.19 11.80 19.04
N GLU A 22 -6.54 12.80 18.22
CA GLU A 22 -7.43 12.61 17.06
C GLU A 22 -6.66 12.21 15.78
N CYS A 23 -5.43 12.72 15.65
CA CYS A 23 -4.64 12.69 14.42
C CYS A 23 -3.28 11.98 14.55
N GLY A 24 -2.79 11.77 15.78
CA GLY A 24 -1.52 11.08 16.07
C GLY A 24 -0.26 11.90 15.80
N CYS A 25 -0.39 13.15 15.36
CA CYS A 25 0.76 14.00 15.00
C CYS A 25 1.47 14.52 16.26
N PRO A 26 2.81 14.55 16.29
CA PRO A 26 3.57 15.07 17.42
C PRO A 26 3.40 16.59 17.55
N ILE A 27 3.27 17.09 18.79
CA ILE A 27 3.03 18.51 19.08
C ILE A 27 4.28 19.10 19.72
N VAL A 28 4.86 20.12 19.08
CA VAL A 28 6.02 20.85 19.59
C VAL A 28 5.51 22.02 20.44
N THR A 29 5.54 21.87 21.76
CA THR A 29 5.18 22.93 22.70
C THR A 29 6.40 23.80 22.99
N ASN A 30 6.50 24.95 22.33
CA ASN A 30 7.48 25.98 22.69
C ASN A 30 7.04 26.65 23.99
N THR A 31 7.53 26.15 25.13
CA THR A 31 7.31 26.74 26.45
C THR A 31 8.10 28.05 26.57
N THR A 32 7.47 29.18 26.31
CA THR A 32 8.01 30.50 26.64
C THR A 32 7.64 30.86 28.09
N SER A 33 8.53 30.55 29.03
CA SER A 33 8.57 31.22 30.33
C SER A 33 9.47 32.45 30.19
N GLU A 34 8.87 33.63 30.01
CA GLU A 34 9.56 34.91 30.04
C GLU A 34 9.79 35.32 31.51
N THR A 35 11.05 35.53 31.90
CA THR A 35 11.40 36.38 33.05
C THR A 35 12.48 37.35 32.57
N SER A 36 12.15 38.63 32.66
CA SER A 36 12.87 39.80 32.17
C SER A 36 14.23 40.02 32.86
N PHE A 37 15.28 40.29 32.08
CA PHE A 37 16.21 41.38 32.40
C PHE A 37 16.98 41.89 31.16
N ASP A 38 17.36 43.15 31.26
CA ASP A 38 17.60 44.15 30.24
C ASP A 38 19.03 44.17 29.66
N THR A 39 19.17 44.83 28.50
CA THR A 39 20.33 45.59 27.96
C THR A 39 20.73 45.23 26.51
N THR A 40 20.13 45.98 25.59
CA THR A 40 20.75 46.85 24.55
C THR A 40 21.88 46.30 23.64
N GLN A 41 21.44 45.95 22.42
CA GLN A 41 21.96 46.27 21.06
C GLN A 41 23.12 45.50 20.39
N GLN A 42 22.75 45.09 19.17
CA GLN A 42 23.30 44.31 18.04
C GLN A 42 24.34 45.08 17.17
N PRO A 43 25.04 44.49 16.15
CA PRO A 43 24.47 43.66 15.07
C PRO A 43 25.19 42.35 14.65
N LEU A 44 24.34 41.32 14.70
CA LEU A 44 24.16 40.10 13.90
C LEU A 44 25.03 39.85 12.64
N THR A 45 25.79 38.76 12.66
CA THR A 45 25.89 37.80 11.54
C THR A 45 26.25 36.44 12.09
N SER A 46 25.24 35.64 12.42
CA SER A 46 25.38 34.19 12.55
C SER A 46 24.02 33.53 12.36
N THR A 47 23.90 32.82 11.26
CA THR A 47 22.84 31.91 10.88
C THR A 47 22.46 30.99 12.04
N GLN A 48 21.27 31.19 12.62
CA GLN A 48 20.65 30.28 13.57
C GLN A 48 19.62 29.47 12.78
N ASN A 49 19.87 28.16 12.63
CA ASN A 49 18.93 27.21 12.05
C ASN A 49 17.67 27.16 12.90
N THR A 50 16.60 27.81 12.43
CA THR A 50 15.23 27.52 12.85
C THR A 50 14.79 26.28 12.10
N ASP A 51 14.63 25.15 12.79
CA ASP A 51 14.07 23.93 12.18
C ASP A 51 12.57 24.14 11.91
N GLU A 52 12.29 24.63 10.71
CA GLU A 52 10.97 24.80 10.11
C GLU A 52 10.33 23.42 9.88
N TYR A 53 9.18 23.17 10.53
CA TYR A 53 8.44 21.92 10.35
C TYR A 53 7.86 21.87 8.93
N LYS A 54 8.30 20.90 8.12
CA LYS A 54 7.85 20.75 6.74
C LYS A 54 6.45 20.13 6.71
N THR A 55 5.51 20.81 6.04
CA THR A 55 4.13 20.32 5.80
C THR A 55 4.13 19.11 4.86
N VAL A 56 3.06 18.30 4.84
CA VAL A 56 2.99 17.09 4.00
C VAL A 56 3.14 17.40 2.49
N SER A 57 2.72 18.59 2.04
CA SER A 57 3.01 19.07 0.67
C SER A 57 4.50 19.25 0.43
N GLU A 58 5.22 19.76 1.43
CA GLU A 58 6.67 19.88 1.41
C GLU A 58 7.34 18.52 1.56
N LEU A 59 6.81 17.55 2.32
CA LEU A 59 7.31 16.17 2.43
C LEU A 59 7.10 15.35 1.15
N PHE A 60 5.96 15.54 0.49
CA PHE A 60 5.62 14.87 -0.78
C PHE A 60 6.50 15.37 -1.94
N TRP A 61 6.95 16.63 -1.90
CA TRP A 61 7.94 17.20 -2.82
C TRP A 61 9.40 17.16 -2.32
N SER A 62 9.65 16.93 -1.02
CA SER A 62 10.99 16.84 -0.43
C SER A 62 11.49 15.41 -0.28
N CYS A 63 10.63 14.41 -0.45
CA CYS A 63 11.11 13.18 -1.05
C CYS A 63 11.73 13.55 -2.38
N GLU A 64 12.95 13.08 -2.58
CA GLU A 64 13.74 13.25 -3.78
C GLU A 64 13.11 12.63 -5.05
N PHE A 65 11.79 12.65 -5.22
CA PHE A 65 11.14 12.29 -6.49
C PHE A 65 11.70 13.13 -7.65
N TYR A 66 12.13 14.38 -7.42
CA TYR A 66 12.83 15.16 -8.44
C TYR A 66 14.29 14.72 -8.67
N LYS A 67 14.99 14.18 -7.66
CA LYS A 67 16.32 13.57 -7.86
C LYS A 67 16.23 12.14 -8.42
N VAL A 68 15.04 11.53 -8.45
CA VAL A 68 14.75 10.34 -9.27
C VAL A 68 15.15 10.56 -10.73
N PHE A 69 14.91 11.75 -11.25
CA PHE A 69 15.19 12.10 -12.64
C PHE A 69 16.50 12.89 -12.84
N LYS A 70 17.22 13.29 -11.78
CA LYS A 70 18.35 14.27 -11.86
C LYS A 70 19.76 13.68 -11.59
N GLY A 71 19.89 12.41 -11.24
CA GLY A 71 21.18 11.77 -10.92
C GLY A 71 21.88 11.14 -12.14
N ARG A 72 23.11 11.58 -12.45
CA ARG A 72 23.98 11.01 -13.52
C ARG A 72 24.55 9.61 -13.22
N LYS A 73 24.33 9.05 -12.03
CA LYS A 73 24.70 7.67 -11.67
C LYS A 73 23.44 6.95 -11.18
N PHE A 74 22.95 6.00 -11.97
CA PHE A 74 21.75 5.23 -11.67
C PHE A 74 22.13 4.08 -10.74
N ASP A 75 22.00 4.29 -9.43
CA ASP A 75 22.13 3.23 -8.44
C ASP A 75 20.76 2.58 -8.21
N LEU A 76 20.54 1.44 -8.87
CA LEU A 76 19.25 0.74 -8.86
C LEU A 76 18.88 0.25 -7.46
N ALA A 77 19.86 -0.22 -6.68
CA ALA A 77 19.61 -0.78 -5.35
C ALA A 77 19.10 0.29 -4.41
N GLN A 78 19.78 1.45 -4.37
CA GLN A 78 19.36 2.58 -3.54
C GLN A 78 17.93 3.03 -3.83
N ARG A 79 17.55 3.09 -5.12
CA ARG A 79 16.18 3.45 -5.51
C ARG A 79 15.14 2.42 -5.10
N ILE A 80 15.47 1.13 -5.19
CA ILE A 80 14.57 0.06 -4.75
C ILE A 80 14.32 0.17 -3.24
N TYR A 81 15.36 0.44 -2.44
CA TYR A 81 15.22 0.65 -0.99
C TYR A 81 14.33 1.86 -0.67
N GLU A 82 14.54 3.00 -1.33
CA GLU A 82 13.72 4.20 -1.13
C GLU A 82 12.24 3.97 -1.50
N CYS A 83 11.98 3.29 -2.62
CA CYS A 83 10.63 2.91 -3.01
C CYS A 83 9.98 1.92 -2.03
N PHE A 84 10.76 0.97 -1.50
CA PHE A 84 10.28 -0.02 -0.54
C PHE A 84 9.93 0.63 0.81
N GLU A 85 10.77 1.52 1.31
CA GLU A 85 10.52 2.29 2.54
C GLU A 85 9.24 3.12 2.41
N PHE A 86 9.08 3.86 1.31
CA PHE A 86 7.86 4.62 1.06
C PHE A 86 6.61 3.71 1.02
N TRP A 87 6.70 2.58 0.33
CA TRP A 87 5.62 1.60 0.28
C TRP A 87 5.27 1.06 1.67
N TRP A 88 6.28 0.73 2.48
CA TRP A 88 6.11 0.23 3.84
C TRP A 88 5.45 1.26 4.77
N GLU A 89 5.79 2.55 4.66
CA GLU A 89 5.12 3.62 5.40
C GLU A 89 3.62 3.71 5.04
N CYS A 90 3.29 3.61 3.76
CA CYS A 90 1.90 3.58 3.30
C CYS A 90 1.13 2.37 3.86
N VAL A 91 1.75 1.19 3.86
CA VAL A 91 1.16 -0.04 4.46
C VAL A 91 0.87 0.15 5.94
N LYS A 92 1.80 0.74 6.70
CA LYS A 92 1.63 0.96 8.15
C LYS A 92 0.46 1.87 8.45
N VAL A 93 0.34 2.99 7.74
CA VAL A 93 -0.78 3.94 7.89
C VAL A 93 -2.09 3.27 7.51
N TRP A 94 -2.13 2.58 6.38
CA TRP A 94 -3.30 1.83 5.91
C TRP A 94 -3.78 0.82 6.97
N TRP A 95 -2.87 0.00 7.50
CA TRP A 95 -3.17 -1.01 8.52
C TRP A 95 -3.68 -0.41 9.83
N HIS A 96 -3.06 0.68 10.28
CA HIS A 96 -3.49 1.37 11.50
C HIS A 96 -4.94 1.87 11.37
N ILE A 97 -5.26 2.55 10.27
CA ILE A 97 -6.62 3.07 10.01
C ILE A 97 -7.60 1.92 9.79
N PHE A 98 -7.19 0.86 9.08
CA PHE A 98 -8.03 -0.32 8.86
C PHE A 98 -8.48 -0.96 10.19
N LYS A 99 -7.62 -0.99 11.21
CA LYS A 99 -8.01 -1.52 12.52
C LYS A 99 -8.80 -0.55 13.40
N THR A 100 -8.61 0.76 13.22
CA THR A 100 -9.16 1.78 14.14
C THR A 100 -10.44 2.43 13.64
N LYS A 101 -10.52 2.77 12.34
CA LYS A 101 -11.58 3.62 11.76
C LYS A 101 -12.21 3.06 10.47
N PHE A 102 -11.98 1.80 10.10
CA PHE A 102 -12.41 1.25 8.79
C PHE A 102 -13.92 1.37 8.50
N ALA A 103 -14.76 1.22 9.52
CA ALA A 103 -16.22 1.26 9.38
C ALA A 103 -16.86 2.51 10.02
N THR A 104 -16.07 3.55 10.29
CA THR A 104 -16.56 4.79 10.92
C THR A 104 -16.87 5.84 9.85
N PHE A 105 -18.15 6.14 9.65
CA PHE A 105 -18.61 7.17 8.69
C PHE A 105 -18.74 8.58 9.29
N HIS A 106 -18.23 8.78 10.50
CA HIS A 106 -18.31 10.05 11.23
C HIS A 106 -16.91 10.67 11.36
N GLY A 107 -16.83 12.00 11.26
CA GLY A 107 -15.59 12.76 11.46
C GLY A 107 -14.95 13.28 10.17
N ARG A 108 -13.76 13.87 10.32
CA ARG A 108 -12.95 14.37 9.19
C ARG A 108 -11.82 13.39 8.90
N ALA A 109 -11.59 13.09 7.63
CA ALA A 109 -10.46 12.29 7.19
C ALA A 109 -9.29 13.19 6.76
N SER A 110 -8.08 12.87 7.20
CA SER A 110 -6.89 13.61 6.73
C SER A 110 -6.54 13.20 5.30
N ARG A 111 -5.87 14.08 4.55
CA ARG A 111 -5.41 13.75 3.18
C ARG A 111 -4.51 12.51 3.19
N ARG A 112 -3.70 12.33 4.24
CA ARG A 112 -2.82 11.16 4.42
C ARG A 112 -3.63 9.88 4.61
N GLU A 113 -4.71 9.91 5.38
CA GLU A 113 -5.62 8.77 5.52
C GLU A 113 -6.24 8.41 4.16
N TYR A 114 -6.74 9.42 3.43
CA TYR A 114 -7.34 9.21 2.10
C TYR A 114 -6.37 8.60 1.08
N PHE A 115 -5.20 9.21 0.89
CA PHE A 115 -4.22 8.73 -0.11
C PHE A 115 -3.60 7.39 0.28
N SER A 116 -3.53 7.05 1.57
CA SER A 116 -3.10 5.72 2.00
C SER A 116 -4.08 4.63 1.59
N PHE A 117 -5.38 4.89 1.48
CA PHE A 117 -6.35 3.90 0.99
C PHE A 117 -6.48 3.89 -0.53
N VAL A 118 -6.59 5.08 -1.15
CA VAL A 118 -6.85 5.19 -2.59
C VAL A 118 -5.58 4.96 -3.41
N GLY A 119 -4.43 5.44 -2.93
CA GLY A 119 -3.16 5.32 -3.63
C GLY A 119 -2.48 3.96 -3.46
N PHE A 120 -2.71 3.26 -2.35
CA PHE A 120 -2.02 2.01 -2.03
C PHE A 120 -2.08 0.94 -3.13
N PRO A 121 -3.23 0.66 -3.78
CA PRO A 121 -3.29 -0.29 -4.89
C PRO A 121 -2.41 0.11 -6.08
N PHE A 122 -2.26 1.40 -6.38
CA PHE A 122 -1.51 1.88 -7.54
C PHE A 122 0.01 1.86 -7.33
N TYR A 123 0.46 2.07 -6.09
CA TYR A 123 1.88 2.01 -5.73
C TYR A 123 2.34 0.60 -5.32
N ASN A 124 1.41 -0.35 -5.21
CA ASN A 124 1.76 -1.72 -4.90
C ASN A 124 2.33 -2.41 -6.15
N PRO A 125 3.62 -2.79 -6.16
CA PRO A 125 4.24 -3.44 -7.31
C PRO A 125 3.61 -4.81 -7.65
N PHE A 126 2.89 -5.41 -6.70
CA PHE A 126 2.21 -6.69 -6.86
C PHE A 126 0.77 -6.56 -7.35
N PHE A 127 0.22 -5.35 -7.50
CA PHE A 127 -1.19 -5.18 -7.89
C PHE A 127 -1.48 -5.80 -9.26
N PHE A 128 -0.69 -5.47 -10.28
CA PHE A 128 -0.87 -6.03 -11.62
C PHE A 128 -0.67 -7.55 -11.66
N LEU A 129 0.29 -8.08 -10.90
CA LEU A 129 0.50 -9.52 -10.78
C LEU A 129 -0.72 -10.20 -10.15
N SER A 130 -1.27 -9.64 -9.07
CA SER A 130 -2.46 -10.18 -8.40
C SER A 130 -3.69 -10.19 -9.32
N LEU A 131 -3.86 -9.13 -10.13
CA LEU A 131 -4.93 -9.04 -11.11
C LEU A 131 -4.77 -10.11 -12.21
N CYS A 132 -3.56 -10.30 -12.72
CA CYS A 132 -3.27 -11.35 -13.70
C CYS A 132 -3.54 -12.75 -13.15
N LEU A 133 -3.24 -13.01 -11.87
CA LEU A 133 -3.57 -14.27 -11.22
C LEU A 133 -5.08 -14.48 -11.13
N VAL A 134 -5.85 -13.50 -10.64
CA VAL A 134 -7.30 -13.67 -10.50
C VAL A 134 -7.98 -13.85 -11.86
N ILE A 135 -7.60 -13.04 -12.85
CA ILE A 135 -8.23 -13.05 -14.18
C ILE A 135 -7.76 -14.22 -15.04
N GLY A 136 -6.48 -14.59 -14.98
CA GLY A 136 -5.90 -15.60 -15.87
C GLY A 136 -5.76 -16.98 -15.21
N PHE A 137 -5.22 -17.02 -14.00
CA PHE A 137 -4.87 -18.29 -13.35
C PHE A 137 -6.12 -19.07 -12.90
N ILE A 138 -7.16 -18.40 -12.38
CA ILE A 138 -8.38 -19.09 -11.94
C ILE A 138 -9.11 -19.75 -13.13
N PRO A 139 -9.37 -19.07 -14.26
CA PRO A 139 -9.97 -19.72 -15.42
C PRO A 139 -9.10 -20.83 -16.02
N TRP A 140 -7.77 -20.63 -16.08
CA TRP A 140 -6.83 -21.65 -16.55
C TRP A 140 -6.88 -22.91 -15.68
N LEU A 141 -6.93 -22.76 -14.35
CA LEU A 141 -7.05 -23.86 -13.41
C LEU A 141 -8.38 -24.60 -13.61
N GLY A 142 -9.47 -23.87 -13.78
CA GLY A 142 -10.79 -24.45 -14.05
C GLY A 142 -10.87 -25.25 -15.36
N VAL A 143 -10.19 -24.81 -16.42
CA VAL A 143 -10.07 -25.58 -17.67
C VAL A 143 -9.21 -26.83 -17.47
N SER A 144 -8.10 -26.70 -16.75
CA SER A 144 -7.18 -27.81 -16.49
C SER A 144 -7.85 -28.92 -15.66
N VAL A 145 -8.65 -28.56 -14.65
CA VAL A 145 -9.44 -29.51 -13.86
C VAL A 145 -10.49 -30.22 -14.73
N ARG A 146 -11.19 -29.51 -15.62
CA ARG A 146 -12.13 -30.15 -16.56
C ARG A 146 -11.45 -31.14 -17.50
N ARG A 147 -10.24 -30.85 -17.98
CA ARG A 147 -9.45 -31.80 -18.77
C ARG A 147 -9.06 -33.07 -18.00
N MET A 148 -8.92 -33.00 -16.68
CA MET A 148 -8.74 -34.19 -15.86
C MET A 148 -10.03 -34.99 -15.66
N HIS A 149 -11.16 -34.30 -15.54
CA HIS A 149 -12.47 -34.92 -15.45
C HIS A 149 -12.83 -35.69 -16.73
N ASP A 150 -12.37 -35.21 -17.90
CA ASP A 150 -12.55 -35.87 -19.20
C ASP A 150 -11.97 -37.30 -19.26
N ILE A 151 -11.02 -37.64 -18.38
CA ILE A 151 -10.39 -38.98 -18.28
C ILE A 151 -10.69 -39.67 -16.94
N ASN A 152 -11.76 -39.24 -16.26
CA ASN A 152 -12.24 -39.76 -15.00
C ASN A 152 -11.19 -39.71 -13.86
N ARG A 153 -10.42 -38.61 -13.79
CA ARG A 153 -9.44 -38.35 -12.72
C ARG A 153 -9.83 -37.11 -11.94
N SER A 154 -9.43 -37.07 -10.66
CA SER A 154 -9.65 -35.91 -9.80
C SER A 154 -8.84 -34.69 -10.24
N GLY A 155 -9.38 -33.49 -10.04
CA GLY A 155 -8.70 -32.24 -10.37
C GLY A 155 -7.34 -32.03 -9.68
N TRP A 156 -7.08 -32.72 -8.56
CA TRP A 156 -5.80 -32.68 -7.85
C TRP A 156 -4.60 -33.14 -8.69
N TRP A 157 -4.83 -33.94 -9.73
CA TRP A 157 -3.78 -34.36 -10.66
C TRP A 157 -3.15 -33.18 -11.41
N VAL A 158 -3.80 -32.02 -11.48
CA VAL A 158 -3.24 -30.80 -12.07
C VAL A 158 -2.01 -30.30 -11.30
N LEU A 159 -1.93 -30.55 -9.98
CA LEU A 159 -0.78 -30.16 -9.15
C LEU A 159 0.45 -31.03 -9.36
N CYS A 160 0.32 -32.20 -9.99
CA CYS A 160 1.43 -33.09 -10.25
C CYS A 160 2.08 -32.74 -11.61
N PRO A 161 3.29 -32.16 -11.65
CA PRO A 161 3.83 -31.55 -12.88
C PRO A 161 4.06 -32.57 -14.01
N ILE A 162 4.56 -33.76 -13.69
CA ILE A 162 4.85 -34.78 -14.70
C ILE A 162 3.57 -35.48 -15.15
N ALA A 163 2.73 -35.94 -14.22
CA ALA A 163 1.50 -36.66 -14.55
C ALA A 163 0.46 -35.78 -15.25
N ASN A 164 0.38 -34.49 -14.88
CA ASN A 164 -0.50 -33.52 -15.54
C ASN A 164 -0.23 -33.47 -17.05
N ILE A 165 1.04 -33.32 -17.45
CA ILE A 165 1.42 -33.23 -18.86
C ILE A 165 0.94 -34.47 -19.63
N PHE A 166 1.21 -35.68 -19.11
CA PHE A 166 0.75 -36.92 -19.75
C PHE A 166 -0.78 -37.00 -19.86
N PHE A 167 -1.51 -36.60 -18.83
CA PHE A 167 -2.96 -36.63 -18.84
C PHE A 167 -3.60 -35.54 -19.71
N LEU A 168 -2.94 -34.39 -19.85
CA LEU A 168 -3.42 -33.28 -20.68
C LEU A 168 -3.56 -33.69 -22.16
N PHE A 169 -2.57 -34.44 -22.65
CA PHE A 169 -2.52 -34.96 -24.02
C PHE A 169 -3.34 -36.23 -24.24
N LYS A 170 -3.89 -36.83 -23.18
CA LYS A 170 -4.73 -38.02 -23.30
C LYS A 170 -6.11 -37.64 -23.86
N ASP A 171 -6.59 -38.47 -24.78
CA ASP A 171 -7.97 -38.36 -25.27
C ASP A 171 -8.99 -38.59 -24.14
N SER A 172 -10.10 -37.84 -24.20
CA SER A 172 -11.24 -38.01 -23.30
C SER A 172 -11.87 -39.41 -23.45
N ASP A 173 -12.39 -39.93 -22.34
CA ASP A 173 -13.11 -41.20 -22.30
C ASP A 173 -14.36 -41.14 -23.19
N LYS A 174 -14.63 -42.25 -23.89
CA LYS A 174 -15.76 -42.35 -24.84
C LYS A 174 -17.09 -42.65 -24.15
N SER A 175 -17.02 -43.28 -22.99
CA SER A 175 -18.18 -43.62 -22.16
C SER A 175 -18.53 -42.48 -21.22
N GLU A 176 -19.75 -42.49 -20.72
CA GLU A 176 -20.13 -41.66 -19.58
C GLU A 176 -19.23 -41.97 -18.37
N ASN A 177 -18.84 -40.94 -17.63
CA ASN A 177 -17.99 -41.07 -16.45
C ASN A 177 -18.62 -40.35 -15.25
N SER A 178 -17.95 -40.37 -14.10
CA SER A 178 -18.44 -39.77 -12.85
C SER A 178 -18.63 -38.25 -12.92
N TYR A 179 -18.14 -37.60 -13.97
CA TYR A 179 -18.21 -36.16 -14.20
C TYR A 179 -19.20 -35.78 -15.33
N GLY A 180 -19.81 -36.75 -16.00
CA GLY A 180 -20.89 -36.54 -16.96
C GLY A 180 -20.70 -37.25 -18.31
N SER A 181 -21.58 -36.89 -19.25
CA SER A 181 -21.56 -37.40 -20.62
C SER A 181 -20.44 -36.73 -21.45
N PRO A 182 -19.88 -37.46 -22.43
CA PRO A 182 -18.79 -36.96 -23.25
C PRO A 182 -19.22 -35.76 -24.11
N ASN A 183 -18.26 -34.88 -24.43
CA ASN A 183 -18.53 -33.69 -25.23
C ASN A 183 -19.09 -34.07 -26.63
N PRO A 184 -20.28 -33.55 -27.02
CA PRO A 184 -20.95 -33.92 -28.27
C PRO A 184 -20.18 -33.53 -29.54
N PHE A 185 -19.27 -32.56 -29.47
CA PHE A 185 -18.54 -32.06 -30.65
C PHE A 185 -17.50 -33.04 -31.22
N LYS A 186 -17.13 -34.10 -30.49
CA LYS A 186 -16.07 -35.04 -30.95
C LYS A 186 -16.59 -36.16 -31.87
N TYR A 187 -17.91 -36.40 -31.93
CA TYR A 187 -18.49 -37.57 -32.59
C TYR A 187 -19.30 -37.27 -33.87
N GLN A 188 -19.28 -36.05 -34.38
CA GLN A 188 -20.00 -35.66 -35.60
C GLN A 188 -19.19 -35.91 -36.90
N ARG A 189 -18.33 -36.93 -36.95
CA ARG A 189 -17.51 -37.22 -38.13
C ARG A 189 -17.71 -38.63 -38.64
#